data_AF-A0A318V9G6-F1
#
_entry.id   AF-A0A318V9G6-F1
#
_cell.length_a   1.000
_cell.length_b   1.000
_cell.length_c   1.000
_cell.angle_alpha   90.00
_cell.angle_beta   90.00
_cell.angle_gamma   90.00
#
_symmetry.space_group_name_H-M   'P 1'
#
loop_
_entity.id
_entity.type
_entity.pdbx_description
1 polymer ?
#
loop_
_entity_poly.entity_id
_entity_poly.type
_entity_poly.pdbx_seq_one_letter_code
_entity_poly.pdbx_strand_id
1 'polypeptide(L)'
;MKVSNPLTIIAIFSGTAEAFATAALIALPLEIQSLFIYFVMLFPLIIVVTFFLILILKPHVLYAPSDFDNQQHFLDLNNLRKSVEEISEKSIKEASENNQPLDPRKMSKTIADSTIDKLEDTIKDRIYQYLKEHSNEAFTSAGLAHVFSISRINMLTYLQKLESQNLVNKGKDGDSAVWQVKK
;
A
#
# COMPACT_ATOMS: atom_id res chain seq x y z
N MET A 1 8.52 -27.19 -7.62
CA MET A 1 7.34 -26.81 -6.81
C MET A 1 7.36 -25.31 -6.65
N LYS A 2 6.29 -24.60 -7.00
CA LYS A 2 6.22 -23.14 -6.87
C LYS A 2 6.08 -22.81 -5.37
N VAL A 3 7.16 -22.39 -4.73
CA VAL A 3 7.14 -21.87 -3.34
C VAL A 3 6.59 -20.45 -3.41
N SER A 4 5.28 -20.31 -3.62
CA SER A 4 4.60 -19.02 -3.63
C SER A 4 3.48 -18.93 -2.60
N ASN A 5 3.16 -20.02 -1.90
CA ASN A 5 2.21 -19.98 -0.79
C ASN A 5 2.96 -19.72 0.54
N PRO A 6 2.68 -18.61 1.23
CA PRO A 6 3.27 -18.28 2.54
C PRO A 6 3.12 -19.40 3.57
N LEU A 7 2.02 -20.14 3.51
CA LEU A 7 1.77 -21.29 4.39
C LEU A 7 2.81 -22.39 4.17
N THR A 8 3.23 -22.62 2.92
CA THR A 8 4.25 -23.60 2.58
C THR A 8 5.63 -23.17 3.07
N ILE A 9 5.95 -21.88 2.99
CA ILE A 9 7.22 -21.34 3.52
C ILE A 9 7.31 -21.58 5.02
N ILE A 10 6.22 -21.31 5.75
CA ILE A 10 6.16 -21.51 7.20
C ILE A 10 6.24 -23.00 7.54
N ALA A 11 5.55 -23.87 6.80
CA ALA A 11 5.63 -25.31 7.01
C ALA A 11 7.06 -25.84 6.83
N ILE A 12 7.76 -25.42 5.77
CA ILE A 12 9.16 -25.81 5.53
C ILE A 12 10.08 -25.26 6.63
N PHE A 13 9.91 -23.99 7.01
CA PHE A 13 10.72 -23.36 8.05
C PHE A 13 10.53 -24.04 9.41
N SER A 14 9.27 -24.30 9.79
CA SER A 14 8.93 -25.00 11.04
C SER A 14 9.53 -26.40 11.08
N GLY A 15 9.37 -27.20 10.01
CA GLY A 15 9.92 -28.56 9.96
C GLY A 15 11.44 -28.58 9.99
N THR A 16 12.10 -27.61 9.33
CA THR A 16 13.56 -27.48 9.35
C THR A 16 14.07 -27.05 10.73
N ALA A 17 13.38 -26.10 11.37
CA ALA A 17 13.71 -25.64 12.72
C ALA A 17 13.56 -26.76 13.76
N GLU A 18 12.50 -27.56 13.66
CA GLU A 18 12.28 -28.74 14.52
C GLU A 18 13.39 -29.78 14.33
N ALA A 19 13.76 -30.11 13.09
CA ALA A 19 14.85 -31.05 12.81
C ALA A 19 16.19 -30.60 13.41
N PHE A 20 16.53 -29.31 13.28
CA PHE A 20 17.73 -28.76 13.90
C PHE A 20 17.64 -28.71 15.43
N ALA A 21 16.46 -28.42 15.98
CA ALA A 21 16.24 -28.46 17.41
C ALA A 21 16.42 -29.86 17.99
N THR A 22 15.90 -30.91 17.33
CA THR A 22 16.11 -32.29 17.74
C THR A 22 17.59 -32.67 17.69
N ALA A 23 18.32 -32.27 16.64
CA ALA A 23 19.75 -32.51 16.55
C ALA A 23 20.53 -31.80 17.66
N ALA A 24 20.20 -30.55 17.96
CA ALA A 24 20.82 -29.78 19.04
C ALA A 24 20.50 -30.36 20.43
N LEU A 25 19.29 -30.90 20.62
CA LEU A 25 18.83 -31.47 21.89
C LEU A 25 19.72 -32.62 22.38
N ILE A 26 20.29 -33.40 21.45
CA ILE A 26 21.18 -34.54 21.77
C ILE A 26 22.54 -34.06 22.27
N ALA A 27 23.01 -32.89 21.80
CA ALA A 27 24.31 -32.32 22.15
C ALA A 27 24.26 -31.40 23.39
N LEU A 28 23.07 -31.16 23.95
CA LEU A 28 22.86 -30.22 25.04
C LEU A 28 23.06 -30.86 26.42
N PRO A 29 23.76 -30.18 27.36
CA PRO A 29 23.82 -30.56 28.76
C PRO A 29 22.43 -30.56 29.43
N LEU A 30 22.22 -31.47 30.38
CA LEU A 30 20.95 -31.67 31.11
C LEU A 30 20.45 -30.39 31.80
N GLU A 31 21.36 -29.53 32.24
CA GLU A 31 21.07 -28.30 32.98
C GLU A 31 20.30 -27.28 32.15
N ILE A 32 20.53 -27.24 30.84
CA ILE A 32 19.89 -26.29 29.91
C ILE A 32 18.86 -26.96 29.00
N GLN A 33 18.79 -28.28 28.99
CA GLN A 33 17.90 -29.06 28.14
C GLN A 33 16.43 -28.71 28.38
N SER A 34 16.02 -28.51 29.64
CA SER A 34 14.64 -28.13 29.98
C SER A 34 14.26 -26.76 29.39
N LEU A 35 15.12 -25.75 29.55
CA LEU A 35 14.89 -24.42 28.99
C LEU A 35 14.82 -24.47 27.46
N PHE A 36 15.69 -25.26 26.84
CA PHE A 36 15.71 -25.46 25.41
C PHE A 36 14.42 -26.11 24.89
N ILE A 37 13.89 -27.13 25.57
CA ILE A 37 12.62 -27.78 25.20
C ILE A 37 11.46 -26.76 25.19
N TYR A 38 11.36 -25.89 26.20
CA TYR A 38 10.35 -24.84 26.21
C TYR A 38 10.52 -23.85 25.05
N PHE A 39 11.75 -23.48 24.72
CA PHE A 39 12.02 -22.64 23.55
C PHE A 39 11.57 -23.31 22.25
N VAL A 40 11.92 -24.59 22.04
CA VAL A 40 11.58 -25.36 20.84
C VAL A 40 10.08 -25.54 20.65
N MET A 41 9.31 -25.66 21.73
CA MET A 41 7.84 -25.71 21.63
C MET A 41 7.21 -24.34 21.40
N LEU A 42 7.68 -23.31 22.10
CA LEU A 42 7.07 -21.98 22.08
C LEU A 42 7.37 -21.21 20.78
N PHE A 43 8.58 -21.36 20.24
CA PHE A 43 9.03 -20.61 19.08
C PHE A 43 8.19 -20.88 17.81
N PRO A 44 7.93 -22.14 17.39
CA PRO A 44 7.05 -22.43 16.26
C PRO A 44 5.62 -21.95 16.50
N LEU A 45 5.11 -22.08 17.73
CA LEU A 45 3.77 -21.60 18.10
C LEU A 45 3.64 -20.09 17.89
N ILE A 46 4.63 -19.31 18.35
CA ILE A 46 4.65 -17.86 18.16
C ILE A 46 4.66 -17.48 16.68
N ILE A 47 5.44 -18.19 15.85
CA ILE A 47 5.49 -17.94 14.41
C ILE A 47 4.13 -18.19 13.76
N VAL A 48 3.48 -19.32 14.08
CA VAL A 48 2.16 -19.66 13.54
C VAL A 48 1.11 -18.64 13.98
N VAL A 49 1.05 -18.29 15.27
CA VAL A 49 0.11 -17.29 15.79
C VAL A 49 0.35 -15.93 15.15
N THR A 50 1.59 -15.48 15.06
CA THR A 50 1.95 -14.19 14.45
C THR A 50 1.58 -14.17 12.97
N PHE A 51 1.80 -15.27 12.25
CA PHE A 51 1.39 -15.39 10.86
C PHE A 51 -0.12 -15.18 10.70
N PHE A 52 -0.94 -15.88 11.48
CA PHE A 52 -2.40 -15.72 11.41
C PHE A 52 -2.85 -14.33 11.86
N LEU A 53 -2.20 -13.73 12.84
CA LEU A 53 -2.48 -12.35 13.26
C LEU A 53 -2.22 -11.37 12.10
N ILE A 54 -1.08 -11.49 11.43
CA ILE A 54 -0.76 -10.68 10.24
C ILE A 54 -1.77 -10.94 9.12
N LEU A 55 -2.17 -12.19 8.91
CA LEU A 55 -3.19 -12.57 7.92
C LEU A 55 -4.53 -11.86 8.17
N ILE A 56 -4.98 -11.81 9.43
CA ILE A 56 -6.24 -11.17 9.82
C ILE A 56 -6.17 -9.64 9.61
N LEU A 57 -5.03 -9.02 9.93
CA LEU A 57 -4.87 -7.56 9.82
C LEU A 57 -4.58 -7.07 8.40
N LYS A 58 -3.79 -7.84 7.63
CA LYS A 58 -3.25 -7.44 6.32
C LYS A 58 -3.14 -8.62 5.35
N PRO A 59 -4.28 -9.14 4.86
CA PRO A 59 -4.29 -10.30 3.96
C PRO A 59 -3.54 -10.06 2.63
N HIS A 60 -3.44 -8.81 2.16
CA HIS A 60 -2.77 -8.42 0.91
C HIS A 60 -1.23 -8.44 0.96
N VAL A 61 -0.63 -8.54 2.15
CA VAL A 61 0.85 -8.54 2.31
C VAL A 61 1.43 -9.93 2.07
N LEU A 62 0.66 -10.97 2.37
CA LEU A 62 1.11 -12.35 2.30
C LEU A 62 0.73 -13.03 0.99
N TYR A 63 -0.40 -12.67 0.38
CA TYR A 63 -0.80 -13.23 -0.92
C TYR A 63 -0.50 -12.24 -2.04
N ALA A 64 0.23 -12.69 -3.06
CA ALA A 64 0.37 -11.91 -4.27
C ALA A 64 -0.99 -11.85 -5.00
N PRO A 65 -1.27 -10.82 -5.82
CA PRO A 65 -2.49 -10.77 -6.62
C PRO A 65 -2.69 -12.00 -7.52
N SER A 66 -1.60 -12.70 -7.87
CA SER A 66 -1.61 -13.96 -8.62
C SER A 66 -2.04 -15.19 -7.82
N ASP A 67 -2.11 -15.10 -6.49
CA ASP A 67 -2.51 -16.19 -5.61
C ASP A 67 -4.03 -16.17 -5.33
N PHE A 68 -4.74 -15.14 -5.80
CA PHE A 68 -6.20 -15.09 -5.76
C PHE A 68 -6.79 -15.83 -6.96
N ASP A 69 -7.69 -16.78 -6.69
CA ASP A 69 -8.38 -17.61 -7.69
C ASP A 69 -9.25 -16.77 -8.65
N ASN A 70 -9.64 -15.56 -8.23
CA ASN A 70 -10.43 -14.63 -9.02
C ASN A 70 -9.90 -13.19 -8.89
N GLN A 71 -9.24 -12.68 -9.94
CA GLN A 71 -8.72 -11.30 -10.00
C GLN A 71 -9.80 -10.22 -9.78
N GLN A 72 -11.09 -10.55 -9.99
CA GLN A 72 -12.19 -9.62 -9.73
C GLN A 72 -12.35 -9.29 -8.24
N HIS A 73 -12.07 -10.24 -7.35
CA HIS A 73 -12.14 -10.00 -5.90
C HIS A 73 -11.03 -9.06 -5.40
N PHE A 74 -9.85 -9.08 -6.03
CA PHE A 74 -8.76 -8.15 -5.70
C PHE A 74 -9.10 -6.70 -6.09
N LEU A 75 -9.78 -6.51 -7.22
CA LEU A 75 -10.23 -5.20 -7.68
C LEU A 75 -11.39 -4.66 -6.84
N ASP A 76 -12.31 -5.52 -6.40
CA ASP A 76 -13.41 -5.16 -5.50
C ASP A 76 -12.93 -4.81 -4.09
N LEU A 77 -11.97 -5.56 -3.54
CA LEU A 77 -11.40 -5.27 -2.21
C LEU A 77 -10.60 -3.95 -2.16
N ASN A 78 -10.09 -3.49 -3.30
CA ASN A 78 -9.28 -2.27 -3.40
C ASN A 78 -10.03 -1.07 -4.04
N ASN A 79 -11.35 -1.15 -4.26
CA ASN A 79 -12.15 -0.12 -4.95
C ASN A 79 -11.66 0.24 -6.37
N LEU A 80 -10.85 -0.61 -7.00
CA LEU A 80 -10.26 -0.37 -8.33
C LEU A 80 -11.18 -0.81 -9.49
N ARG A 81 -12.26 -1.53 -9.19
CA ARG A 81 -13.19 -2.05 -10.20
C ARG A 81 -13.82 -0.95 -11.05
N LYS A 82 -14.34 0.10 -10.41
CA LYS A 82 -14.95 1.24 -11.11
C LYS A 82 -13.96 1.96 -12.03
N SER A 83 -12.70 2.07 -11.63
CA SER A 83 -11.66 2.67 -12.48
C SER A 83 -11.34 1.81 -13.69
N VAL A 84 -11.22 0.50 -13.52
CA VAL A 84 -10.89 -0.42 -14.62
C VAL A 84 -12.05 -0.49 -15.63
N GLU A 85 -13.30 -0.50 -15.17
CA GLU A 85 -14.49 -0.47 -16.03
C GLU A 85 -14.55 0.83 -16.86
N GLU A 86 -14.35 2.00 -16.25
CA GLU A 86 -14.30 3.29 -16.98
C GLU A 86 -13.16 3.35 -18.02
N ILE A 87 -11.99 2.80 -17.70
CA ILE A 87 -10.83 2.80 -18.59
C ILE A 87 -11.04 1.80 -19.74
N SER A 88 -11.65 0.65 -19.46
CA SER A 88 -12.02 -0.33 -20.48
C SER A 88 -13.04 0.26 -21.46
N GLU A 89 -14.06 0.98 -20.97
CA GLU A 89 -15.04 1.62 -21.83
C GLU A 89 -14.46 2.75 -22.69
N LYS A 90 -13.58 3.59 -22.10
CA LYS A 90 -12.89 4.66 -22.85
C LYS A 90 -11.97 4.11 -23.94
N SER A 91 -11.17 3.08 -23.61
CA SER A 91 -10.25 2.47 -24.57
C SER A 91 -10.96 1.69 -25.68
N ILE A 92 -12.11 1.06 -25.40
CA ILE A 92 -12.97 0.45 -26.42
C ILE A 92 -13.54 1.52 -27.37
N LYS A 93 -13.99 2.67 -26.84
CA LYS A 93 -14.46 3.80 -27.66
C LYS A 93 -13.35 4.38 -28.53
N GLU A 94 -12.18 4.62 -27.96
CA GLU A 94 -11.01 5.16 -28.70
C GLU A 94 -10.47 4.21 -29.77
N ALA A 95 -10.50 2.89 -29.53
CA ALA A 95 -10.11 1.88 -30.51
C ALA A 95 -11.15 1.71 -31.63
N SER A 96 -12.45 1.84 -31.29
CA SER A 96 -13.56 1.82 -32.25
C SER A 96 -13.57 3.05 -33.17
N GLU A 97 -13.17 4.23 -32.68
CA GLU A 97 -13.08 5.45 -33.48
C GLU A 97 -11.83 5.48 -34.39
N ASN A 98 -10.72 4.88 -33.97
CA ASN A 98 -9.44 4.97 -34.68
C ASN A 98 -9.04 3.74 -35.52
N ASN A 99 -9.89 2.69 -35.61
CA ASN A 99 -9.58 1.42 -36.31
C ASN A 99 -8.20 0.83 -35.95
N GLN A 100 -7.72 1.06 -34.72
CA GLN A 100 -6.44 0.52 -34.26
C GLN A 100 -6.66 -0.81 -33.53
N PRO A 101 -5.81 -1.83 -33.78
CA PRO A 101 -5.86 -3.06 -33.02
C PRO A 101 -5.55 -2.78 -31.55
N LEU A 102 -6.32 -3.39 -30.66
CA LEU A 102 -6.16 -3.29 -29.21
C LEU A 102 -4.78 -3.84 -28.83
N ASP A 103 -3.84 -2.96 -28.47
CA ASP A 103 -2.51 -3.32 -27.96
C ASP A 103 -2.55 -3.39 -26.42
N PRO A 104 -2.39 -4.60 -25.83
CA PRO A 104 -2.40 -4.79 -24.38
C PRO A 104 -1.35 -3.96 -23.63
N ARG A 105 -0.24 -3.59 -24.28
CA ARG A 105 0.82 -2.79 -23.65
C ARG A 105 0.48 -1.30 -23.59
N LYS A 106 -0.24 -0.78 -24.58
CA LYS A 106 -0.79 0.58 -24.52
C LYS A 106 -1.88 0.67 -23.46
N MET A 107 -2.75 -0.34 -23.40
CA MET A 107 -3.79 -0.44 -22.40
C MET A 107 -3.23 -0.48 -20.97
N SER A 108 -2.22 -1.31 -20.70
CA SER A 108 -1.60 -1.35 -19.35
C SER A 108 -0.91 -0.04 -18.97
N LYS A 109 -0.29 0.65 -19.93
CA LYS A 109 0.30 1.98 -19.71
C LYS A 109 -0.78 3.03 -19.40
N THR A 110 -1.86 3.08 -20.18
CA THR A 110 -2.99 3.99 -19.93
C THR A 110 -3.66 3.70 -18.58
N ILE A 111 -3.78 2.42 -18.19
CA ILE A 111 -4.29 2.03 -16.88
C ILE A 111 -3.34 2.52 -15.76
N ALA A 112 -2.03 2.34 -15.93
CA ALA A 112 -1.05 2.83 -14.94
C ALA A 112 -1.10 4.36 -14.81
N ASP A 113 -1.10 5.08 -15.93
CA ASP A 113 -1.13 6.54 -15.96
C ASP A 113 -2.43 7.07 -15.31
N SER A 114 -3.59 6.52 -15.68
CA SER A 114 -4.87 6.91 -15.09
C SER A 114 -5.04 6.51 -13.61
N THR A 115 -4.39 5.43 -13.17
CA THR A 115 -4.37 5.05 -11.74
C THR A 115 -3.54 6.03 -10.93
N ILE A 116 -2.39 6.47 -11.48
CA ILE A 116 -1.58 7.52 -10.85
C ILE A 116 -2.34 8.84 -10.81
N ASP A 117 -3.04 9.22 -11.88
CA ASP A 117 -3.84 10.45 -11.91
C ASP A 117 -4.96 10.42 -10.87
N LYS A 118 -5.70 9.30 -10.75
CA LYS A 118 -6.77 9.14 -9.74
C LYS A 118 -6.22 9.16 -8.31
N LEU A 119 -5.06 8.55 -8.07
CA LEU A 119 -4.40 8.61 -6.78
C LEU A 119 -3.95 10.05 -6.46
N GLU A 120 -3.45 10.76 -7.47
CA GLU A 120 -3.07 12.16 -7.36
C GLU A 120 -4.26 13.04 -6.98
N ASP A 121 -5.40 12.85 -7.65
CA ASP A 121 -6.65 13.55 -7.36
C ASP A 121 -7.17 13.22 -5.95
N THR A 122 -7.14 11.95 -5.55
CA THR A 122 -7.58 11.53 -4.21
C THR A 122 -6.75 12.18 -3.09
N ILE A 123 -5.43 12.26 -3.28
CA ILE A 123 -4.52 12.90 -2.31
C ILE A 123 -4.77 14.42 -2.27
N LYS A 124 -4.87 15.05 -3.44
CA LYS A 124 -5.16 16.49 -3.59
C LYS A 124 -6.49 16.86 -2.92
N ASP A 125 -7.54 16.07 -3.13
CA ASP A 125 -8.85 16.28 -2.52
C ASP A 125 -8.77 16.17 -0.99
N ARG A 126 -8.04 15.18 -0.47
CA ARG A 126 -7.85 15.02 0.99
C ARG A 126 -7.09 16.20 1.60
N ILE A 127 -6.06 16.71 0.92
CA ILE A 127 -5.33 17.92 1.32
C ILE A 127 -6.29 19.11 1.37
N TYR A 128 -7.10 19.30 0.32
CA TYR A 128 -8.06 20.40 0.27
C TYR A 128 -9.12 20.30 1.36
N GLN A 129 -9.68 19.11 1.61
CA GLN A 129 -10.66 18.91 2.68
C GLN A 129 -10.06 19.21 4.06
N TYR A 130 -8.83 18.76 4.32
CA TYR A 130 -8.14 19.07 5.58
C TYR A 130 -7.96 20.58 5.78
N LEU A 131 -7.54 21.30 4.73
CA LEU A 131 -7.41 22.76 4.77
C LEU A 131 -8.76 23.47 4.95
N LYS A 132 -9.84 22.89 4.41
CA LYS A 132 -11.20 23.41 4.56
C LYS A 132 -11.73 23.22 5.99
N GLU A 133 -11.49 22.07 6.60
CA GLU A 133 -11.81 21.80 8.01
C GLU A 133 -11.06 22.79 8.94
N HIS A 134 -9.81 23.12 8.60
CA HIS A 134 -8.96 24.06 9.33
C HIS A 134 -8.91 25.45 8.67
N SER A 135 -10.07 25.96 8.21
CA SER A 135 -10.14 27.18 7.40
C SER A 135 -9.63 28.48 8.04
N ASN A 136 -9.43 28.48 9.36
CA ASN A 136 -8.89 29.62 10.12
C ASN A 136 -7.38 29.50 10.41
N GLU A 137 -6.75 28.40 9.99
CA GLU A 137 -5.34 28.13 10.23
C GLU A 137 -4.55 28.23 8.91
N ALA A 138 -3.26 28.54 9.03
CA ALA A 138 -2.34 28.57 7.92
C ALA A 138 -1.21 27.57 8.19
N PHE A 139 -0.92 26.74 7.19
CA PHE A 139 0.04 25.64 7.34
C PHE A 139 1.24 25.81 6.43
N THR A 140 2.43 25.47 6.93
CA THR A 140 3.61 25.37 6.07
C THR A 140 3.53 24.11 5.22
N SER A 141 4.14 24.13 4.04
CA SER A 141 4.25 22.93 3.19
C SER A 141 4.99 21.80 3.89
N ALA A 142 5.97 22.13 4.75
CA ALA A 142 6.68 21.14 5.57
C ALA A 142 5.77 20.50 6.63
N GLY A 143 4.92 21.29 7.29
CA GLY A 143 3.94 20.78 8.26
C GLY A 143 2.93 19.85 7.62
N LEU A 144 2.33 20.26 6.49
CA LEU A 144 1.38 19.42 5.75
C LEU A 144 2.03 18.15 5.23
N ALA A 145 3.27 18.22 4.73
CA ALA A 145 4.00 17.04 4.27
C ALA A 145 4.16 16.00 5.40
N HIS A 146 4.41 16.45 6.63
CA HIS A 146 4.49 15.58 7.80
C HIS A 146 3.12 14.97 8.14
N VAL A 147 2.06 15.77 8.19
CA VAL A 147 0.68 15.29 8.49
C VAL A 147 0.24 14.22 7.50
N PHE A 148 0.53 14.40 6.21
CA PHE A 148 0.11 13.50 5.15
C PHE A 148 1.13 12.38 4.87
N SER A 149 2.27 12.36 5.57
CA SER A 149 3.37 11.40 5.34
C SER A 149 3.84 11.34 3.88
N ILE A 150 3.90 12.50 3.21
CA ILE A 150 4.37 12.64 1.83
C ILE A 150 5.61 13.52 1.74
N SER A 151 6.35 13.44 0.64
CA SER A 151 7.54 14.26 0.44
C SER A 151 7.18 15.75 0.38
N ARG A 152 8.06 16.62 0.91
CA ARG A 152 7.88 18.08 0.86
C ARG A 152 7.71 18.61 -0.57
N ILE A 153 8.38 17.97 -1.53
CA ILE A 153 8.31 18.33 -2.94
C ILE A 153 6.92 18.03 -3.49
N ASN A 154 6.39 16.82 -3.26
CA ASN A 154 5.06 16.44 -3.74
C ASN A 154 3.97 17.29 -3.08
N MET A 155 4.10 17.56 -1.78
CA MET A 155 3.20 18.45 -1.05
C MET A 155 3.18 19.85 -1.69
N LEU A 156 4.34 20.41 -2.00
CA LEU A 156 4.43 21.71 -2.68
C LEU A 156 3.76 21.67 -4.06
N THR A 157 3.99 20.62 -4.84
CA THR A 157 3.34 20.41 -6.15
C THR A 157 1.82 20.39 -6.01
N TYR A 158 1.26 19.68 -5.02
CA TYR A 158 -0.18 19.65 -4.79
C TYR A 158 -0.74 21.01 -4.38
N LEU A 159 -0.03 21.75 -3.52
CA LEU A 159 -0.44 23.09 -3.10
C LEU A 159 -0.43 24.09 -4.26
N GLN A 160 0.59 24.03 -5.13
CA GLN A 160 0.65 24.84 -6.34
C GLN A 160 -0.49 24.50 -7.33
N LYS A 161 -0.85 23.22 -7.46
CA LYS A 161 -2.02 22.79 -8.25
C LYS A 161 -3.33 23.31 -7.66
N LEU A 162 -3.48 23.29 -6.34
CA LEU A 162 -4.67 23.85 -5.67
C LEU A 162 -4.73 25.38 -5.79
N GLU A 163 -3.57 26.05 -5.79
CA GLU A 163 -3.47 27.50 -5.97
C GLU A 163 -3.85 27.91 -7.40
N SER A 164 -3.38 27.17 -8.42
CA SER A 164 -3.76 27.42 -9.81
C SER A 164 -5.26 27.18 -10.07
N GLN A 165 -5.88 26.29 -9.30
CA GLN A 165 -7.33 26.07 -9.29
C GLN A 165 -8.10 27.07 -8.42
N ASN A 166 -7.41 28.07 -7.84
CA ASN A 166 -8.01 29.12 -7.02
C ASN A 166 -8.70 28.59 -5.73
N LEU A 167 -8.26 27.42 -5.22
CA LEU A 167 -8.84 26.76 -4.04
C LEU A 167 -8.09 27.11 -2.74
N VAL A 168 -6.80 27.43 -2.85
CA VAL A 168 -5.95 27.83 -1.71
C VAL A 168 -5.21 29.11 -2.05
N ASN A 169 -4.84 29.87 -1.02
CA ASN A 169 -3.99 31.05 -1.15
C ASN A 169 -2.65 30.80 -0.45
N LYS A 170 -1.58 31.31 -1.08
CA LYS A 170 -0.24 31.36 -0.51
C LYS A 170 -0.04 32.67 0.25
N GLY A 171 0.28 32.56 1.54
CA GLY A 171 0.70 33.65 2.41
C GLY A 171 2.18 33.54 2.82
N LYS A 172 2.63 34.49 3.64
CA LYS A 172 3.97 34.50 4.22
C LYS A 172 3.87 34.73 5.73
N ASP A 173 4.51 33.87 6.51
CA ASP A 173 4.67 34.02 7.95
C ASP A 173 6.17 34.02 8.27
N GLY A 174 6.70 35.18 8.67
CA GLY A 174 8.14 35.41 8.79
C GLY A 174 8.87 35.13 7.47
N ASP A 175 9.79 34.16 7.48
CA ASP A 175 10.52 33.70 6.28
C ASP A 175 9.88 32.47 5.60
N SER A 176 8.81 31.91 6.19
CA SER A 176 8.16 30.70 5.71
C SER A 176 6.92 31.01 4.85
N ALA A 177 6.75 30.25 3.77
CA ALA A 177 5.51 30.26 3.00
C ALA A 177 4.45 29.42 3.73
N VAL A 178 3.27 30.02 3.92
CA VAL A 178 2.11 29.37 4.55
C VAL A 178 0.97 29.27 3.55
N TRP A 179 0.13 28.26 3.71
CA TRP A 179 -0.96 27.92 2.81
C TRP A 179 -2.25 27.83 3.60
N GLN A 180 -3.29 28.47 3.08
CA GLN A 180 -4.61 28.52 3.69
C GLN A 180 -5.69 28.31 2.63
N VAL A 181 -6.85 27.80 3.04
CA VAL A 181 -8.00 27.72 2.15
C VAL A 181 -8.45 29.11 1.72
N LYS A 182 -8.84 29.25 0.45
CA LYS A 182 -9.45 30.49 -0.06
C LYS A 182 -10.91 30.54 0.43
N LYS A 183 -11.26 31.62 1.14
CA LYS A 183 -12.65 31.92 1.54
C LYS A 183 -13.45 32.45 0.37
#